data_AF-A0A852BQQ3-F1
#
_entry.id   AF-A0A852BQQ3-F1
#
_cell.length_a   1.000
_cell.length_b   1.000
_cell.length_c   1.000
_cell.angle_alpha   90.00
_cell.angle_beta   90.00
_cell.angle_gamma   90.00
#
_symmetry.space_group_name_H-M   'P 1'
#
loop_
_entity.id
_entity.type
_entity.pdbx_description
1 polymer ?
#
loop_
_entity_poly.entity_id
_entity_poly.type
_entity_poly.pdbx_seq_one_letter_code
_entity_poly.pdbx_strand_id
1 'polypeptide(L)'
;SALPLRRLRQVPRHLLICEKGHARHPRSRHAAHVWDHAYNCRVSFLIPECGLLPEVLKSTIADIGEYYLVRSLSVHELVSHEFIDAFVKKGSCYALSYNTKIDQDNAAALLPNGKLILSVDKDTYEELGLQGRPSQYSGKKAMRYIITIDLTDSSFHPDGKRHNRVLWALKDKKPLEFDILLAWHHTGNE
;
A
#
# COMPACT_ATOMS: atom_id res chain seq x y z
N SER A 1 6.61 -43.11 13.07
CA SER A 1 6.46 -42.16 11.95
C SER A 1 5.08 -41.50 11.98
N ALA A 2 4.91 -40.40 12.74
CA ALA A 2 3.60 -39.73 12.93
C ALA A 2 3.57 -38.23 12.50
N LEU A 3 4.69 -37.73 11.97
CA LEU A 3 4.86 -36.34 11.54
C LEU A 3 3.93 -35.89 10.38
N PRO A 4 3.61 -36.72 9.36
CA PRO A 4 2.75 -36.29 8.26
C PRO A 4 1.30 -36.04 8.71
N LEU A 5 0.76 -36.93 9.53
CA LEU A 5 -0.62 -36.84 10.04
C LEU A 5 -0.81 -35.65 11.00
N ARG A 6 0.25 -35.21 11.70
CA ARG A 6 0.19 -34.03 12.57
C ARG A 6 -0.02 -32.72 11.81
N ARG A 7 0.58 -32.56 10.62
CA ARG A 7 0.39 -31.35 9.80
C ARG A 7 -1.02 -31.25 9.22
N LEU A 8 -1.62 -32.38 8.85
CA LEU A 8 -3.00 -32.42 8.34
C LEU A 8 -4.05 -32.01 9.39
N ARG A 9 -3.70 -32.10 10.68
CA ARG A 9 -4.55 -31.66 11.80
C ARG A 9 -4.19 -30.27 12.32
N GLN A 10 -3.14 -29.63 11.80
CA GLN A 10 -2.76 -28.29 12.23
C GLN A 10 -3.68 -27.25 11.60
N VAL A 11 -4.23 -26.39 12.45
CA VAL A 11 -5.05 -25.26 12.02
C VAL A 11 -4.13 -24.16 11.49
N PRO A 12 -4.47 -23.49 10.37
CA PRO A 12 -3.75 -22.31 9.93
C PRO A 12 -3.70 -21.26 11.05
N ARG A 13 -2.63 -20.47 11.05
CA ARG A 13 -2.48 -19.37 12.01
C ARG A 13 -3.60 -18.36 11.80
N HIS A 14 -4.41 -18.16 12.82
CA HIS A 14 -5.45 -17.14 12.87
C HIS A 14 -5.27 -16.38 14.18
N LEU A 15 -5.43 -15.07 14.13
CA LEU A 15 -5.41 -14.20 15.30
C LEU A 15 -6.57 -13.23 15.15
N LEU A 16 -7.41 -13.18 16.18
CA LEU A 16 -8.49 -12.22 16.30
C LEU A 16 -8.24 -11.38 17.54
N ILE A 17 -8.29 -10.06 17.40
CA ILE A 17 -8.18 -9.11 18.51
C ILE A 17 -9.56 -8.50 18.70
N CYS A 18 -10.12 -8.62 19.90
CA CYS A 18 -11.39 -8.01 20.28
C CYS A 18 -11.13 -7.00 21.40
N GLU A 19 -11.40 -5.73 21.11
CA GLU A 19 -11.24 -4.63 22.06
C GLU A 19 -12.58 -3.95 22.29
N LYS A 20 -12.80 -3.50 23.53
CA LYS A 20 -13.95 -2.68 23.90
C LYS A 20 -13.43 -1.32 24.37
N GLY A 21 -13.99 -0.26 23.80
CA GLY A 21 -13.64 1.11 24.14
C GLY A 21 -14.83 2.07 24.00
N HIS A 22 -14.57 3.35 24.23
CA HIS A 22 -15.54 4.42 24.06
C HIS A 22 -14.96 5.48 23.12
N ALA A 23 -15.72 5.89 22.09
CA ALA A 23 -15.24 6.82 21.07
C ALA A 23 -14.80 8.18 21.65
N ARG A 24 -15.49 8.66 22.69
CA ARG A 24 -15.16 9.94 23.35
C ARG A 24 -14.05 9.85 24.40
N HIS A 25 -13.50 8.66 24.66
CA HIS A 25 -12.45 8.53 25.67
C HIS A 25 -11.14 9.14 25.14
N PRO A 26 -10.44 10.00 25.88
CA PRO A 26 -9.25 10.71 25.38
C PRO A 26 -8.11 9.80 24.90
N ARG A 27 -8.00 8.59 25.45
CA ARG A 27 -7.00 7.58 25.06
C ARG A 27 -7.49 6.61 23.98
N SER A 28 -8.65 6.85 23.38
CA SER A 28 -9.22 5.97 22.37
C SER A 28 -8.42 6.06 21.07
N ARG A 29 -8.02 4.92 20.51
CA ARG A 29 -7.22 4.85 19.27
C ARG A 29 -8.03 4.51 18.02
N HIS A 30 -9.36 4.45 18.12
CA HIS A 30 -10.25 4.05 17.02
C HIS A 30 -10.00 4.81 15.71
N ALA A 31 -9.81 6.14 15.76
CA ALA A 31 -9.51 6.93 14.58
C ALA A 31 -8.14 6.55 13.98
N ALA A 32 -7.10 6.43 14.81
CA ALA A 32 -5.77 6.04 14.35
C ALA A 32 -5.79 4.64 13.69
N HIS A 33 -6.54 3.68 14.23
CA HIS A 33 -6.67 2.35 13.61
C HIS A 33 -7.29 2.39 12.21
N VAL A 34 -8.24 3.30 11.97
CA VAL A 34 -8.82 3.50 10.63
C VAL A 34 -7.82 4.20 9.71
N TRP A 35 -7.17 5.28 10.18
CA TRP A 35 -6.21 6.05 9.39
C TRP A 35 -4.94 5.26 9.02
N ASP A 36 -4.45 4.40 9.91
CA ASP A 36 -3.26 3.57 9.67
C ASP A 36 -3.55 2.40 8.72
N HIS A 37 -4.81 2.15 8.34
CA HIS A 37 -5.21 1.10 7.42
C HIS A 37 -5.42 1.65 5.99
N ALA A 38 -4.31 1.77 5.26
CA ALA A 38 -4.26 2.49 3.99
C ALA A 38 -5.14 1.92 2.85
N TYR A 39 -5.35 0.60 2.77
CA TYR A 39 -6.02 -0.03 1.63
C TYR A 39 -7.30 -0.76 2.06
N ASN A 40 -8.45 -0.26 1.61
CA ASN A 40 -9.77 -0.81 1.92
C ASN A 40 -10.43 -1.28 0.62
N CYS A 41 -10.86 -2.55 0.57
CA CYS A 41 -11.57 -3.09 -0.60
C CYS A 41 -13.07 -3.20 -0.41
N ARG A 42 -13.53 -3.29 0.84
CA ARG A 42 -14.96 -3.44 1.17
C ARG A 42 -15.28 -2.75 2.48
N VAL A 43 -16.24 -1.84 2.43
CA VAL A 43 -16.85 -1.22 3.60
C VAL A 43 -18.30 -1.69 3.66
N SER A 44 -18.74 -2.16 4.83
CA SER A 44 -20.11 -2.62 5.03
C SER A 44 -20.54 -2.27 6.44
N PHE A 45 -21.77 -1.79 6.61
CA PHE A 45 -22.36 -1.47 7.90
C PHE A 45 -23.78 -2.03 7.97
N LEU A 46 -24.25 -2.30 9.18
CA LEU A 46 -25.59 -2.82 9.45
C LEU A 46 -26.22 -2.00 10.57
N ILE A 47 -27.42 -1.49 10.33
CA ILE A 47 -28.20 -0.74 11.32
C ILE A 47 -29.48 -1.55 11.57
N PRO A 48 -29.61 -2.20 12.74
CA PRO A 48 -30.81 -2.96 13.08
C PRO A 48 -32.05 -2.04 13.07
N GLU A 49 -33.20 -2.59 12.65
CA GLU A 49 -34.52 -1.91 12.70
C GLU A 49 -34.60 -0.58 11.93
N CYS A 50 -33.70 -0.36 10.97
CA CYS A 50 -33.66 0.84 10.15
C CYS A 50 -34.45 0.63 8.84
N GLY A 51 -35.74 1.00 8.86
CA GLY A 51 -36.59 0.90 7.65
C GLY A 51 -36.30 1.98 6.60
N LEU A 52 -35.70 3.11 7.00
CA LEU A 52 -35.36 4.24 6.12
C LEU A 52 -33.97 4.76 6.47
N LEU A 53 -33.08 4.82 5.47
CA LEU A 53 -31.72 5.30 5.63
C LEU A 53 -31.71 6.83 5.86
N PRO A 54 -31.06 7.34 6.93
CA PRO A 54 -30.95 8.79 7.16
C PRO A 54 -30.25 9.50 6.00
N GLU A 55 -30.72 10.71 5.68
CA GLU A 55 -30.22 11.45 4.51
C GLU A 55 -28.72 11.78 4.61
N VAL A 56 -28.24 12.11 5.82
CA VAL A 56 -26.81 12.33 6.09
C VAL A 56 -25.97 11.11 5.73
N LEU A 57 -26.49 9.91 5.96
CA LEU A 57 -25.75 8.69 5.63
C LEU A 57 -25.80 8.40 4.14
N LYS A 58 -26.93 8.67 3.46
CA LYS A 58 -27.01 8.57 2.00
C LYS A 58 -26.02 9.50 1.31
N SER A 59 -25.96 10.77 1.71
CA SER A 59 -25.03 11.74 1.13
C SER A 59 -23.58 11.32 1.39
N THR A 60 -23.26 10.87 2.60
CA THR A 60 -21.91 10.39 2.95
C THR A 60 -21.48 9.19 2.09
N ILE A 61 -22.40 8.29 1.77
CA ILE A 61 -22.11 7.12 0.91
C ILE A 61 -21.95 7.55 -0.56
N ALA A 62 -22.78 8.49 -1.01
CA ALA A 62 -22.69 9.04 -2.37
C ALA A 62 -21.39 9.83 -2.58
N ASP A 63 -20.86 10.46 -1.53
CA ASP A 63 -19.62 11.24 -1.54
C ASP A 63 -18.36 10.38 -1.32
N ILE A 64 -18.47 9.05 -1.27
CA ILE A 64 -17.27 8.19 -1.21
C ILE A 64 -16.49 8.40 -2.50
N GLY A 65 -15.24 8.84 -2.34
CA GLY A 65 -14.38 9.26 -3.45
C GLY A 65 -14.18 8.19 -4.52
N GLU A 66 -13.91 8.66 -5.73
CA GLU A 66 -13.59 7.82 -6.86
C GLU A 66 -12.15 7.29 -6.77
N TYR A 67 -11.90 6.19 -7.48
CA TYR A 67 -10.57 5.66 -7.72
C TYR A 67 -10.39 5.39 -9.22
N TYR A 68 -9.14 5.41 -9.66
CA TYR A 68 -8.76 5.20 -11.04
C TYR A 68 -8.03 3.87 -11.20
N LEU A 69 -8.21 3.22 -12.35
CA LEU A 69 -7.38 2.10 -12.77
C LEU A 69 -6.53 2.57 -13.95
N VAL A 70 -5.23 2.74 -13.72
CA VAL A 70 -4.27 3.09 -14.77
C VAL A 70 -3.63 1.80 -15.26
N ARG A 71 -3.72 1.52 -16.56
CA ARG A 71 -3.16 0.30 -17.15
C ARG A 71 -1.70 0.48 -17.52
N SER A 72 -0.89 -0.56 -17.30
CA SER A 72 0.53 -0.59 -17.66
C SER A 72 1.31 0.65 -17.21
N LEU A 73 1.04 1.15 -16.00
CA LEU A 73 1.72 2.31 -15.46
C LEU A 73 3.16 1.95 -15.10
N SER A 74 4.11 2.67 -15.70
CA SER A 74 5.52 2.59 -15.39
C SER A 74 5.82 3.12 -13.99
N VAL A 75 6.41 2.30 -13.11
CA VAL A 75 6.68 2.68 -11.71
C VAL A 75 7.60 3.90 -11.59
N HIS A 76 8.48 4.13 -12.58
CA HIS A 76 9.36 5.29 -12.56
C HIS A 76 8.60 6.64 -12.61
N GLU A 77 7.37 6.65 -13.12
CA GLU A 77 6.52 7.85 -13.13
C GLU A 77 6.11 8.26 -11.70
N LEU A 78 5.93 7.28 -10.80
CA LEU A 78 5.58 7.54 -9.39
C LEU A 78 6.74 8.13 -8.56
N VAL A 79 7.97 8.04 -9.08
CA VAL A 79 9.16 8.64 -8.44
C VAL A 79 9.67 9.87 -9.19
N SER A 80 8.96 10.30 -10.23
CA SER A 80 9.22 11.56 -10.93
C SER A 80 8.97 12.74 -10.00
N HIS A 81 9.74 13.81 -10.16
CA HIS A 81 9.58 14.98 -9.30
C HIS A 81 8.23 15.67 -9.55
N GLU A 82 7.76 15.64 -10.80
CA GLU A 82 6.46 16.15 -11.21
C GLU A 82 5.33 15.46 -10.45
N PHE A 83 5.35 14.12 -10.36
CA PHE A 83 4.36 13.36 -9.60
C PHE A 83 4.43 13.66 -8.11
N ILE A 84 5.64 13.71 -7.54
CA ILE A 84 5.84 13.97 -6.11
C ILE A 84 5.31 15.36 -5.75
N ASP A 85 5.66 16.39 -6.54
CA ASP A 85 5.26 17.77 -6.28
C ASP A 85 3.76 18.00 -6.51
N ALA A 86 3.16 17.28 -7.47
CA ALA A 86 1.74 17.40 -7.76
C ALA A 86 0.86 16.66 -6.74
N PHE A 87 1.22 15.44 -6.34
CA PHE A 87 0.32 14.56 -5.60
C PHE A 87 0.79 14.21 -4.20
N VAL A 88 2.08 13.89 -4.03
CA VAL A 88 2.63 13.41 -2.74
C VAL A 88 2.80 14.57 -1.76
N LYS A 89 3.27 15.73 -2.22
CA LYS A 89 3.47 16.91 -1.36
C LYS A 89 2.18 17.69 -1.08
N LYS A 90 1.17 17.58 -1.95
CA LYS A 90 -0.09 18.35 -1.88
C LYS A 90 -1.29 17.54 -1.40
N GLY A 91 -1.07 16.32 -0.93
CA GLY A 91 -2.17 15.45 -0.52
C GLY A 91 -1.72 14.06 -0.09
N SER A 92 -2.71 13.20 0.12
CA SER A 92 -2.53 11.79 0.40
C SER A 92 -2.79 10.99 -0.88
N CYS A 93 -1.71 10.53 -1.52
CA CYS A 93 -1.78 9.68 -2.69
C CYS A 93 -1.70 8.20 -2.30
N TYR A 94 -2.58 7.39 -2.88
CA TYR A 94 -2.67 5.96 -2.69
C TYR A 94 -2.48 5.30 -4.05
N ALA A 95 -1.60 4.31 -4.10
CA ALA A 95 -1.45 3.45 -5.27
C ALA A 95 -1.31 2.00 -4.82
N LEU A 96 -1.91 1.07 -5.55
CA LEU A 96 -1.76 -0.36 -5.32
C LEU A 96 -1.82 -1.12 -6.64
N SER A 97 -0.86 -2.01 -6.88
CA SER A 97 -0.87 -2.87 -8.06
C SER A 97 -2.11 -3.77 -8.08
N TYR A 98 -2.83 -3.75 -9.19
CA TYR A 98 -4.07 -4.48 -9.40
C TYR A 98 -3.80 -5.90 -9.89
N ASN A 99 -4.57 -6.87 -9.39
CA ASN A 99 -4.52 -8.28 -9.80
C ASN A 99 -3.10 -8.90 -9.74
N THR A 100 -2.29 -8.50 -8.76
CA THR A 100 -0.96 -9.05 -8.48
C THR A 100 -0.99 -9.79 -7.15
N LYS A 101 -0.66 -11.08 -7.17
CA LYS A 101 -0.65 -11.92 -5.97
C LYS A 101 0.68 -11.73 -5.23
N ILE A 102 0.63 -11.20 -4.01
CA ILE A 102 1.84 -10.79 -3.26
C ILE A 102 2.87 -11.91 -3.03
N ASP A 103 2.43 -13.17 -3.03
CA ASP A 103 3.26 -14.36 -2.88
C ASP A 103 3.89 -14.83 -4.20
N GLN A 104 3.31 -14.49 -5.36
CA GLN A 104 3.69 -14.99 -6.67
C GLN A 104 4.29 -13.88 -7.55
N ASP A 105 3.60 -12.77 -7.68
CA ASP A 105 3.90 -11.67 -8.60
C ASP A 105 4.66 -10.54 -7.90
N ASN A 106 5.37 -9.74 -8.69
CA ASN A 106 5.85 -8.44 -8.22
C ASN A 106 4.65 -7.52 -7.93
N ALA A 107 4.76 -6.68 -6.91
CA ALA A 107 3.71 -5.76 -6.51
C ALA A 107 4.29 -4.41 -6.08
N ALA A 108 3.50 -3.35 -6.28
CA ALA A 108 3.85 -1.99 -5.90
C ALA A 108 2.72 -1.36 -5.07
N ALA A 109 3.09 -0.58 -4.07
CA ALA A 109 2.14 0.10 -3.20
C ALA A 109 2.69 1.47 -2.78
N LEU A 110 1.91 2.54 -2.96
CA LEU A 110 2.21 3.88 -2.45
C LEU A 110 1.31 4.17 -1.25
N LEU A 111 1.93 4.43 -0.11
CA LEU A 111 1.26 4.81 1.13
C LEU A 111 1.04 6.34 1.18
N PRO A 112 0.01 6.82 1.92
CA PRO A 112 -0.29 8.24 2.03
C PRO A 112 0.80 9.06 2.73
N ASN A 113 1.72 8.40 3.45
CA ASN A 113 2.91 9.02 4.02
C ASN A 113 4.07 9.17 3.01
N GLY A 114 3.81 8.95 1.72
CA GLY A 114 4.78 9.08 0.64
C GLY A 114 5.82 7.95 0.55
N LYS A 115 5.57 6.80 1.20
CA LYS A 115 6.44 5.63 1.04
C LYS A 115 5.97 4.75 -0.10
N LEU A 116 6.79 4.66 -1.14
CA LEU A 116 6.65 3.69 -2.22
C LEU A 116 7.30 2.37 -1.79
N ILE A 117 6.51 1.30 -1.79
CA ILE A 117 6.89 -0.05 -1.39
C ILE A 117 6.82 -0.95 -2.62
N LEU A 118 7.94 -1.61 -2.93
CA LEU A 118 8.00 -2.63 -3.98
C LEU A 118 8.22 -3.98 -3.31
N SER A 119 7.31 -4.92 -3.52
CA SER A 119 7.46 -6.33 -3.12
C SER A 119 7.83 -7.13 -4.35
N VAL A 120 9.11 -7.47 -4.48
CA VAL A 120 9.65 -8.08 -5.69
C VAL A 120 10.22 -9.47 -5.41
N ASP A 121 10.32 -10.30 -6.44
CA ASP A 121 11.06 -11.55 -6.38
C ASP A 121 12.57 -11.30 -6.27
N LYS A 122 13.31 -12.40 -6.07
CA LYS A 122 14.77 -12.35 -5.90
C LYS A 122 15.48 -11.78 -7.13
N ASP A 123 15.11 -12.23 -8.32
CA ASP A 123 15.81 -11.88 -9.56
C ASP A 123 15.63 -10.40 -9.87
N THR A 124 14.39 -9.91 -9.76
CA THR A 124 14.04 -8.49 -9.91
C THR A 124 14.73 -7.62 -8.85
N TYR A 125 14.84 -8.09 -7.60
CA TYR A 125 15.57 -7.37 -6.56
C TYR A 125 17.06 -7.20 -6.88
N GLU A 126 17.72 -8.28 -7.27
CA GLU A 126 19.14 -8.28 -7.65
C GLU A 126 19.39 -7.43 -8.91
N GLU A 127 18.49 -7.51 -9.90
CA GLU A 127 18.52 -6.70 -11.10
C GLU A 127 18.34 -5.22 -10.80
N LEU A 128 17.36 -4.80 -9.99
CA LEU A 128 17.18 -3.39 -9.59
C LEU A 128 18.42 -2.85 -8.86
N GLY A 129 19.01 -3.67 -7.98
CA GLY A 129 20.17 -3.30 -7.16
C GLY A 129 19.86 -2.15 -6.19
N LEU A 130 18.62 -2.05 -5.74
CA LEU A 130 18.18 -1.08 -4.73
C LEU A 130 18.26 -1.70 -3.34
N GLN A 131 18.43 -0.86 -2.32
CA GLN A 131 18.46 -1.31 -0.93
C GLN A 131 17.07 -1.79 -0.50
N GLY A 132 17.00 -3.01 0.03
CA GLY A 132 15.78 -3.60 0.54
C GLY A 132 16.05 -4.65 1.61
N ARG A 133 15.02 -5.39 1.99
CA ARG A 133 15.10 -6.44 3.01
C ARG A 133 14.31 -7.68 2.59
N PRO A 134 14.70 -8.89 3.04
CA PRO A 134 13.90 -10.08 2.81
C PRO A 134 12.46 -9.94 3.34
N SER A 135 11.48 -10.42 2.58
CA SER A 135 10.07 -10.48 2.95
C SER A 135 9.76 -11.70 3.82
N GLN A 136 8.68 -11.63 4.62
CA GLN A 136 8.18 -12.73 5.43
C GLN A 136 7.61 -13.90 4.61
N TYR A 137 7.29 -13.68 3.33
CA TYR A 137 6.91 -14.75 2.39
C TYR A 137 8.09 -15.63 1.95
N SER A 138 9.27 -15.39 2.51
CA SER A 138 10.43 -16.23 2.31
C SER A 138 10.38 -17.46 3.20
N GLY A 139 10.51 -18.65 2.59
CA GLY A 139 10.71 -19.90 3.32
C GLY A 139 12.11 -19.95 3.95
N LYS A 140 12.76 -21.12 3.90
CA LYS A 140 14.15 -21.26 4.37
C LYS A 140 15.16 -20.39 3.61
N LYS A 141 14.83 -19.99 2.38
CA LYS A 141 15.63 -19.10 1.52
C LYS A 141 14.81 -17.85 1.21
N ALA A 142 15.48 -16.70 1.21
CA ALA A 142 14.89 -15.43 0.80
C ALA A 142 14.58 -15.47 -0.69
N MET A 143 13.29 -15.47 -1.03
CA MET A 143 12.81 -15.48 -2.42
C MET A 143 12.02 -14.23 -2.79
N ARG A 144 11.65 -13.43 -1.79
CA ARG A 144 10.96 -12.16 -1.97
C ARG A 144 11.61 -11.08 -1.13
N TYR A 145 11.67 -9.86 -1.67
CA TYR A 145 12.31 -8.71 -1.05
C TYR A 145 11.35 -7.52 -1.06
N ILE A 146 11.46 -6.70 -0.01
CA ILE A 146 10.73 -5.44 0.13
C ILE A 146 11.74 -4.31 -0.02
N ILE A 147 11.55 -3.48 -1.05
CA ILE A 147 12.25 -2.21 -1.24
C ILE A 147 11.29 -1.11 -0.78
N THR A 148 11.80 -0.16 0.02
CA THR A 148 11.01 0.99 0.48
C THR A 148 11.74 2.27 0.12
N ILE A 149 11.09 3.10 -0.70
CA ILE A 149 11.58 4.40 -1.13
C ILE A 149 10.69 5.43 -0.46
N ASP A 150 11.27 6.26 0.40
CA ASP A 150 10.57 7.37 1.03
C ASP A 150 10.69 8.60 0.11
N LEU A 151 9.57 8.96 -0.54
CA LEU A 151 9.50 10.07 -1.49
C LEU A 151 9.44 11.43 -0.79
N THR A 152 9.24 11.44 0.54
CA THR A 152 9.18 12.66 1.36
C THR A 152 10.49 12.95 2.08
N ASP A 153 11.44 12.01 2.02
CA ASP A 153 12.78 12.15 2.59
C ASP A 153 13.52 13.33 1.93
N SER A 154 14.09 14.22 2.75
CA SER A 154 14.82 15.40 2.26
C SER A 154 16.04 15.05 1.39
N SER A 155 16.59 13.84 1.54
CA SER A 155 17.66 13.32 0.68
C SER A 155 17.19 12.83 -0.70
N PHE A 156 15.87 12.72 -0.90
CA PHE A 156 15.23 12.30 -2.14
C PHE A 156 14.80 13.49 -3.01
N HIS A 157 15.70 14.46 -3.18
CA HIS A 157 15.49 15.63 -4.05
C HIS A 157 15.91 15.33 -5.51
N PRO A 158 15.41 16.07 -6.51
CA PRO A 158 15.58 15.74 -7.94
C PRO A 158 17.05 15.60 -8.40
N ASP A 159 17.93 16.48 -7.93
CA ASP A 159 19.37 16.42 -8.27
C ASP A 159 20.17 15.46 -7.37
N GLY A 160 19.49 14.75 -6.47
CA GLY A 160 20.11 13.90 -5.46
C GLY A 160 20.61 12.60 -6.06
N LYS A 161 21.79 12.14 -5.61
CA LYS A 161 22.34 10.82 -6.01
C LYS A 161 21.36 9.68 -5.75
N ARG A 162 20.59 9.76 -4.66
CA ARG A 162 19.60 8.76 -4.28
C ARG A 162 18.41 8.74 -5.24
N HIS A 163 17.84 9.91 -5.56
CA HIS A 163 16.74 10.04 -6.52
C HIS A 163 17.18 9.53 -7.90
N ASN A 164 18.30 10.03 -8.41
CA ASN A 164 18.87 9.60 -9.70
C ASN A 164 19.12 8.09 -9.76
N ARG A 165 19.64 7.47 -8.69
CA ARG A 165 19.87 6.02 -8.63
C ARG A 165 18.57 5.22 -8.69
N VAL A 166 17.51 5.69 -8.03
CA VAL A 166 16.19 5.05 -8.02
C VAL A 166 15.50 5.23 -9.38
N LEU A 167 15.51 6.44 -9.92
CA LEU A 167 14.95 6.75 -11.22
C LEU A 167 15.62 5.89 -12.32
N TRP A 168 16.95 5.85 -12.37
CA TRP A 168 17.69 5.01 -13.30
C TRP A 168 17.39 3.52 -13.14
N ALA A 169 17.23 3.03 -11.89
CA ALA A 169 16.90 1.63 -11.64
C ALA A 169 15.55 1.25 -12.27
N LEU A 170 14.55 2.11 -12.08
CA LEU A 170 13.15 1.86 -12.46
C LEU A 170 12.84 2.27 -13.90
N LYS A 171 13.65 3.14 -14.51
CA LYS A 171 13.45 3.64 -15.87
C LYS A 171 14.33 2.92 -16.89
N ASP A 172 15.61 2.75 -16.58
CA ASP A 172 16.60 2.30 -17.58
C ASP A 172 17.10 0.89 -17.31
N LYS A 173 17.33 0.52 -16.03
CA LYS A 173 17.93 -0.77 -15.67
C LYS A 173 16.92 -1.91 -15.72
N LYS A 174 15.82 -1.77 -14.98
CA LYS A 174 14.74 -2.76 -14.90
C LYS A 174 13.40 -2.03 -14.81
N PRO A 175 12.82 -1.66 -15.97
CA PRO A 175 11.47 -1.11 -16.03
C PRO A 175 10.46 -2.06 -15.40
N LEU A 176 9.61 -1.49 -14.54
CA LEU A 176 8.49 -2.20 -13.94
C LEU A 176 7.19 -1.50 -14.35
N GLU A 177 6.22 -2.28 -14.81
CA GLU A 177 4.90 -1.80 -15.21
C GLU A 177 3.83 -2.62 -14.50
N PHE A 178 2.79 -1.92 -14.02
CA PHE A 178 1.66 -2.54 -13.36
C PHE A 178 0.36 -1.86 -13.78
N ASP A 179 -0.72 -2.63 -13.83
CA ASP A 179 -2.05 -2.04 -13.68
C ASP A 179 -2.15 -1.53 -12.23
N ILE A 180 -2.49 -0.27 -12.01
CA ILE A 180 -2.47 0.37 -10.69
C ILE A 180 -3.84 0.97 -10.38
N LEU A 181 -4.38 0.60 -9.21
CA LEU A 181 -5.47 1.33 -8.56
C LEU A 181 -4.89 2.58 -7.90
N LEU A 182 -5.40 3.75 -8.27
CA LEU A 182 -4.91 5.05 -7.80
C LEU A 182 -6.06 5.88 -7.21
N ALA A 183 -5.83 6.46 -6.05
CA ALA A 183 -6.74 7.42 -5.44
C ALA A 183 -5.92 8.57 -4.83
N TRP A 184 -6.45 9.78 -4.87
CA TRP A 184 -5.79 10.93 -4.29
C TRP A 184 -6.78 11.78 -3.52
N HIS A 185 -6.41 12.09 -2.28
CA HIS A 185 -7.16 13.00 -1.44
C HIS A 185 -6.34 14.27 -1.24
N HIS A 186 -6.81 15.38 -1.82
CA HIS A 186 -6.17 16.67 -1.65
C HIS A 186 -6.28 17.13 -0.19
N THR A 187 -5.16 17.46 0.43
CA THR A 187 -5.14 18.14 1.72
C THR A 187 -5.07 19.62 1.41
N GLY A 188 -6.19 20.34 1.56
CA GLY A 188 -6.41 21.72 1.08
C GLY A 188 -5.56 22.82 1.71
N ASN A 189 -4.24 22.62 1.78
CA ASN A 189 -3.28 23.67 2.07
C ASN A 189 -2.76 24.20 0.72
N GLU A 190 -3.47 25.19 0.17
CA GLU A 190 -2.86 26.21 -0.70
C GLU A 190 -2.17 27.28 0.16
#